data_AF-A0A512N3L8-F1
#
_entry.id   AF-A0A512N3L8-F1
#
_cell.length_a   1.000
_cell.length_b   1.000
_cell.length_c   1.000
_cell.angle_alpha   90.00
_cell.angle_beta   90.00
_cell.angle_gamma   90.00
#
_symmetry.space_group_name_H-M   'P 1'
#
loop_
_entity.id
_entity.type
_entity.pdbx_description
1 polymer ?
#
loop_
_entity_poly.entity_id
_entity_poly.type
_entity_poly.pdbx_seq_one_letter_code
_entity_poly.pdbx_strand_id
1 'polypeptide(L)'
;MLFALPLAAPSIAQDGAVDCGNGFHCPKGNACLLDGFCAVALDALPGSVPSKTRPGFFCEPGFRESTVQPGKCLPGSYTECPNGLTCATGMQCAPGGGCTGGPPPTGPVCGGMRCAEGRICSSRNTCLNPEYFHDCNNGTICTKGAACEQGGGCVFVAPERTRQDANSR
;
A
#
# COMPACT_ATOMS: atom_id res chain seq x y z
N MET A 1 -7.87 -30.38 30.70
CA MET A 1 -7.34 -29.60 29.55
C MET A 1 -8.50 -29.34 28.59
N LEU A 2 -9.01 -28.11 28.56
CA LEU A 2 -9.85 -27.63 27.47
C LEU A 2 -9.21 -26.34 26.97
N PHE A 3 -8.66 -26.38 25.76
CA PHE A 3 -8.19 -25.20 25.05
C PHE A 3 -9.41 -24.51 24.43
N ALA A 4 -9.70 -23.29 24.88
CA ALA A 4 -10.63 -22.40 24.19
C ALA A 4 -9.86 -21.71 23.04
N LEU A 5 -10.29 -21.93 21.80
CA LEU A 5 -9.85 -21.15 20.64
C LEU A 5 -10.56 -19.80 20.63
N PRO A 6 -9.87 -18.68 20.37
CA PRO A 6 -10.54 -17.40 20.13
C PRO A 6 -11.18 -17.44 18.74
N LEU A 7 -12.49 -17.22 18.70
CA LEU A 7 -13.24 -16.91 17.48
C LEU A 7 -12.67 -15.63 16.88
N ALA A 8 -12.33 -15.67 15.59
CA ALA A 8 -12.00 -14.50 14.80
C ALA A 8 -13.20 -13.53 14.80
N ALA A 9 -12.95 -12.26 15.11
CA ALA A 9 -13.97 -11.23 15.07
C ALA A 9 -14.41 -10.99 13.61
N PRO A 10 -15.72 -10.96 13.31
CA PRO A 10 -16.19 -10.48 12.02
C PRO A 10 -15.83 -8.99 11.89
N SER A 11 -15.28 -8.60 10.74
CA SER A 11 -15.23 -7.18 10.34
C SER A 11 -16.67 -6.68 10.31
N ILE A 12 -17.03 -5.85 11.27
CA ILE A 12 -18.37 -5.30 11.41
C ILE A 12 -18.56 -4.32 10.25
N ALA A 13 -19.39 -4.70 9.28
CA ALA A 13 -19.96 -3.75 8.34
C ALA A 13 -20.77 -2.74 9.17
N GLN A 14 -20.23 -1.54 9.38
CA GLN A 14 -20.91 -0.50 10.14
C GLN A 14 -22.09 0.01 9.32
N ASP A 15 -23.31 -0.22 9.81
CA ASP A 15 -24.56 0.20 9.16
C ASP A 15 -24.87 1.70 9.37
N GLY A 16 -23.84 2.49 9.66
CA GLY A 16 -23.90 3.91 9.99
C GLY A 16 -22.63 4.63 9.52
N ALA A 17 -22.45 5.86 10.00
CA ALA A 17 -21.20 6.60 9.77
C ALA A 17 -19.99 5.78 10.24
N VAL A 18 -18.89 5.89 9.51
CA VAL A 18 -17.61 5.23 9.80
C VAL A 18 -16.87 6.07 10.83
N ASP A 19 -16.70 5.56 12.04
CA ASP A 19 -15.92 6.24 13.09
C ASP A 19 -14.43 6.21 12.74
N CYS A 20 -13.82 7.39 12.62
CA CYS A 20 -12.42 7.52 12.23
C CYS A 20 -11.45 7.40 13.42
N GLY A 21 -11.94 7.21 14.65
CA GLY A 21 -11.11 7.01 15.84
C GLY A 21 -10.32 8.25 16.28
N ASN A 22 -10.59 9.40 15.68
CA ASN A 22 -9.98 10.70 15.98
C ASN A 22 -11.01 11.74 16.48
N GLY A 23 -12.21 11.27 16.88
CA GLY A 23 -13.32 12.13 17.30
C GLY A 23 -14.21 12.62 16.16
N PHE A 24 -13.97 12.15 14.94
CA PHE A 24 -14.75 12.46 13.75
C PHE A 24 -15.23 11.19 13.06
N HIS A 25 -16.16 11.35 12.12
CA HIS A 25 -16.68 10.26 11.31
C HIS A 25 -16.76 10.62 9.83
N CYS A 26 -16.91 9.57 9.02
CA CYS A 26 -17.20 9.65 7.60
C CYS A 26 -18.58 9.06 7.27
N PRO A 27 -19.22 9.50 6.17
CA PRO A 27 -20.43 8.84 5.69
C PRO A 27 -20.20 7.35 5.39
N LYS A 28 -21.28 6.56 5.41
CA LYS A 28 -21.24 5.14 5.07
C LYS A 28 -20.61 4.92 3.69
N GLY A 29 -19.72 3.94 3.58
CA GLY A 29 -19.01 3.62 2.33
C GLY A 29 -17.80 4.49 2.04
N ASN A 30 -17.51 5.49 2.88
CA ASN A 30 -16.28 6.26 2.79
C ASN A 30 -15.19 5.69 3.72
N ALA A 31 -13.95 5.75 3.27
CA ALA A 31 -12.79 5.53 4.11
C ALA A 31 -12.41 6.80 4.87
N CYS A 32 -11.94 6.61 6.10
CA CYS A 32 -11.32 7.67 6.90
C CYS A 32 -9.88 7.87 6.43
N LEU A 33 -9.57 9.03 5.87
CA LEU A 33 -8.23 9.34 5.39
C LEU A 33 -7.45 10.16 6.42
N LEU A 34 -6.12 10.10 6.31
CA LEU A 34 -5.25 11.09 6.96
C LEU A 34 -5.65 12.53 6.58
N ASP A 35 -5.29 13.48 7.43
CA ASP A 35 -5.58 14.91 7.31
C ASP A 35 -7.05 15.32 7.47
N GLY A 36 -7.87 14.42 8.02
CA GLY A 36 -9.26 14.73 8.39
C GLY A 36 -10.22 14.75 7.21
N PHE A 37 -10.04 13.83 6.26
CA PHE A 37 -10.89 13.70 5.08
C PHE A 37 -11.62 12.36 5.01
N CYS A 38 -12.70 12.35 4.23
CA CYS A 38 -13.47 11.20 3.83
C CYS A 38 -13.43 11.09 2.31
N ALA A 39 -13.40 9.86 1.78
CA ALA A 39 -13.57 9.61 0.36
C ALA A 39 -14.18 8.22 0.15
N VAL A 40 -14.94 8.05 -0.93
CA VAL A 40 -15.62 6.78 -1.25
C VAL A 40 -14.57 5.70 -1.44
N ALA A 41 -14.66 4.62 -0.66
CA ALA A 41 -13.77 3.46 -0.81
C ALA A 41 -14.11 2.71 -2.10
N LEU A 42 -13.07 2.29 -2.82
CA LEU A 42 -13.19 1.56 -4.08
C LEU A 42 -12.53 0.20 -3.95
N ASP A 43 -13.14 -0.81 -4.56
CA ASP A 43 -12.52 -2.15 -4.66
C ASP A 43 -11.32 -2.15 -5.63
N ALA A 44 -11.38 -1.29 -6.66
CA ALA A 44 -10.38 -1.19 -7.71
C ALA A 44 -10.38 0.20 -8.37
N LEU A 45 -9.25 0.58 -8.95
CA LEU A 45 -9.14 1.80 -9.76
C LEU A 45 -9.41 1.48 -11.24
N PRO A 46 -9.83 2.47 -12.06
CA PRO A 46 -9.92 2.28 -13.50
C PRO A 46 -8.58 1.81 -14.09
N GLY A 47 -8.58 0.67 -14.78
CA GLY A 47 -7.36 0.05 -15.32
C GLY A 47 -6.65 -0.92 -14.37
N SER A 48 -7.21 -1.18 -13.20
CA SER A 48 -6.73 -2.24 -12.30
C SER A 48 -6.78 -3.61 -12.96
N VAL A 49 -5.82 -4.46 -12.61
CA VAL A 49 -5.71 -5.84 -13.09
C VAL A 49 -6.21 -6.80 -12.01
N PRO A 50 -7.23 -7.64 -12.26
CA PRO A 50 -7.68 -8.61 -11.28
C PRO A 50 -6.60 -9.66 -11.02
N SER A 51 -6.41 -10.01 -9.75
CA SER A 51 -5.57 -11.12 -9.36
C SER A 51 -6.16 -12.44 -9.84
N LYS A 52 -5.31 -13.26 -10.45
CA LYS A 52 -5.65 -14.60 -10.92
C LYS A 52 -5.74 -15.60 -9.76
N THR A 53 -5.10 -15.28 -8.64
CA THR A 53 -4.94 -16.21 -7.51
C THR A 53 -5.70 -15.81 -6.25
N ARG A 54 -6.18 -14.57 -6.17
CA ARG A 54 -6.96 -14.04 -5.05
C ARG A 54 -8.21 -13.34 -5.59
N PRO A 55 -9.36 -14.04 -5.65
CA PRO A 55 -10.62 -13.46 -6.11
C PRO A 55 -10.96 -12.18 -5.33
N GLY A 56 -11.37 -11.13 -6.04
CA GLY A 56 -11.70 -9.83 -5.46
C GLY A 56 -10.49 -8.94 -5.13
N PHE A 57 -9.26 -9.42 -5.32
CA PHE A 57 -8.05 -8.59 -5.18
C PHE A 57 -7.61 -8.04 -6.54
N PHE A 58 -7.17 -6.78 -6.56
CA PHE A 58 -6.77 -6.09 -7.77
C PHE A 58 -5.39 -5.44 -7.62
N CYS A 59 -4.55 -5.61 -8.63
CA CYS A 59 -3.36 -4.77 -8.79
C CYS A 59 -3.76 -3.42 -9.38
N GLU A 60 -3.15 -2.36 -8.89
CA GLU A 60 -3.42 -1.01 -9.39
C GLU A 60 -2.95 -0.83 -10.85
N PRO A 61 -3.41 0.22 -11.53
CA PRO A 61 -2.97 0.53 -12.89
C PRO A 61 -1.44 0.66 -12.98
N GLY A 62 -0.85 0.01 -13.99
CA GLY A 62 0.60 -0.03 -14.17
C GLY A 62 1.31 -1.10 -13.31
N PHE A 63 0.58 -1.84 -12.47
CA PHE A 63 1.09 -2.99 -11.75
C PHE A 63 0.57 -4.28 -12.39
N ARG A 64 1.29 -5.38 -12.11
CA ARG A 64 0.90 -6.73 -12.49
C ARG A 64 0.97 -7.65 -11.29
N GLU A 65 0.24 -8.76 -11.38
CA GLU A 65 0.45 -9.86 -10.44
C GLU A 65 1.82 -10.51 -10.67
N SER A 66 2.46 -10.83 -9.57
CA SER A 66 3.71 -11.58 -9.49
C SER A 66 3.51 -12.99 -10.06
N THR A 67 4.44 -13.42 -10.90
CA THR A 67 4.39 -14.76 -11.51
C THR A 67 5.01 -15.83 -10.61
N VAL A 68 5.76 -15.42 -9.58
CA VAL A 68 6.46 -16.31 -8.64
C VAL A 68 5.81 -16.28 -7.25
N GLN A 69 5.19 -15.17 -6.85
CA GLN A 69 4.48 -15.00 -5.57
C GLN A 69 3.01 -14.64 -5.81
N PRO A 70 2.12 -15.65 -5.95
CA PRO A 70 0.68 -15.46 -6.11
C PRO A 70 0.08 -14.40 -5.18
N GLY A 71 -0.71 -13.48 -5.74
CA GLY A 71 -1.42 -12.46 -4.98
C GLY A 71 -0.56 -11.26 -4.55
N LYS A 72 0.70 -11.17 -4.98
CA LYS A 72 1.55 -9.98 -4.82
C LYS A 72 1.48 -9.12 -6.08
N CYS A 73 1.28 -7.81 -5.92
CA CYS A 73 1.35 -6.86 -7.03
C CYS A 73 2.75 -6.23 -7.11
N LEU A 74 3.27 -6.15 -8.32
CA LEU A 74 4.58 -5.57 -8.63
C LEU A 74 4.41 -4.45 -9.66
N PRO A 75 5.18 -3.35 -9.58
CA PRO A 75 5.22 -2.38 -10.67
C PRO A 75 5.58 -3.10 -11.98
N GLY A 76 4.89 -2.78 -13.07
CA GLY A 76 5.07 -3.47 -14.36
C GLY A 76 6.50 -3.33 -14.92
N SER A 77 7.20 -2.27 -14.53
CA SER A 77 8.59 -1.99 -14.89
C SER A 77 9.63 -2.73 -14.04
N TYR A 78 9.20 -3.48 -13.01
CA TYR A 78 10.09 -4.22 -12.13
C TYR A 78 10.30 -5.64 -12.64
N THR A 79 11.55 -6.07 -12.60
CA THR A 79 11.93 -7.43 -12.97
C THR A 79 11.72 -8.34 -11.77
N GLU A 80 10.94 -9.39 -11.96
CA GLU A 80 10.76 -10.43 -10.96
C GLU A 80 11.72 -11.57 -11.22
N CYS A 81 12.54 -11.87 -10.22
CA CYS A 81 13.54 -12.92 -10.31
C CYS A 81 12.94 -14.30 -10.04
N PRO A 82 13.54 -15.38 -10.55
CA PRO A 82 13.05 -16.74 -10.35
C PRO A 82 12.93 -17.15 -8.87
N ASN A 83 13.71 -16.54 -7.99
CA ASN A 83 13.66 -16.76 -6.55
C ASN A 83 12.62 -15.88 -5.81
N GLY A 84 11.78 -15.15 -6.56
CA GLY A 84 10.77 -14.25 -6.03
C GLY A 84 11.29 -12.86 -5.63
N LEU A 85 12.60 -12.60 -5.66
CA LEU A 85 13.12 -11.24 -5.45
C LEU A 85 12.59 -10.31 -6.54
N THR A 86 12.35 -9.06 -6.21
CA THR A 86 11.93 -8.06 -7.21
C THR A 86 13.01 -7.00 -7.34
N CYS A 87 13.48 -6.82 -8.57
CA CYS A 87 14.48 -5.82 -8.93
C CYS A 87 13.82 -4.60 -9.55
N ALA A 88 14.22 -3.42 -9.09
CA ALA A 88 13.72 -2.16 -9.61
C ALA A 88 14.12 -1.98 -11.09
N THR A 89 13.47 -1.04 -11.76
CA THR A 89 13.78 -0.68 -13.15
C THR A 89 15.27 -0.41 -13.37
N GLY A 90 15.81 -0.93 -14.46
CA GLY A 90 17.24 -0.89 -14.79
C GLY A 90 18.07 -1.99 -14.15
N MET A 91 17.57 -2.65 -13.10
CA MET A 91 18.27 -3.76 -12.45
C MET A 91 17.95 -5.11 -13.09
N GLN A 92 18.90 -6.03 -12.98
CA GLN A 92 18.82 -7.41 -13.46
C GLN A 92 18.94 -8.39 -12.29
N CYS A 93 18.32 -9.56 -12.45
CA CYS A 93 18.43 -10.64 -11.49
C CYS A 93 19.81 -11.28 -11.58
N ALA A 94 20.53 -11.31 -10.46
CA ALA A 94 21.83 -11.96 -10.40
C ALA A 94 21.68 -13.49 -10.27
N PRO A 95 22.57 -14.29 -10.89
CA PRO A 95 22.52 -15.76 -10.82
C PRO A 95 22.62 -16.34 -9.39
N GLY A 96 23.24 -15.61 -8.45
CA GLY A 96 23.36 -15.99 -7.04
C GLY A 96 22.27 -15.41 -6.12
N GLY A 97 21.24 -14.78 -6.70
CA GLY A 97 20.28 -13.96 -5.96
C GLY A 97 20.74 -12.52 -5.80
N GLY A 98 19.78 -11.60 -5.67
CA GLY A 98 20.04 -10.17 -5.63
C GLY A 98 19.74 -9.48 -6.96
N CYS A 99 19.92 -8.16 -6.94
CA CYS A 99 19.71 -7.28 -8.10
C CYS A 99 21.02 -6.57 -8.43
N THR A 100 21.41 -6.58 -9.70
CA THR A 100 22.63 -5.91 -10.22
C THR A 100 22.27 -4.88 -11.29
N GLY A 101 23.17 -3.95 -11.62
CA GLY A 101 22.97 -3.02 -12.74
C GLY A 101 22.03 -1.84 -12.50
N GLY A 102 21.78 -1.46 -11.24
CA GLY A 102 20.89 -0.35 -10.90
C GLY A 102 21.55 1.04 -10.91
N PRO A 103 20.75 2.10 -10.67
CA PRO A 103 21.27 3.44 -10.46
C PRO A 103 22.29 3.47 -9.31
N PRO A 104 23.29 4.36 -9.36
CA PRO A 104 24.31 4.41 -8.33
C PRO A 104 23.69 4.72 -6.96
N PRO A 105 24.28 4.22 -5.85
CA PRO A 105 23.80 4.51 -4.51
C PRO A 105 24.26 5.91 -4.11
N THR A 106 23.63 6.95 -4.66
CA THR A 106 23.95 8.37 -4.38
C THR A 106 22.87 9.07 -3.56
N GLY A 107 21.76 8.38 -3.28
CA GLY A 107 20.65 8.90 -2.48
C GLY A 107 20.95 9.03 -0.97
N PRO A 108 19.93 9.32 -0.17
CA PRO A 108 20.05 9.40 1.28
C PRO A 108 20.39 8.05 1.91
N VAL A 109 20.90 8.06 3.14
CA VAL A 109 21.15 6.85 3.92
C VAL A 109 19.96 6.60 4.84
N CYS A 110 19.28 5.47 4.66
CA CYS A 110 18.11 5.06 5.43
C CYS A 110 18.39 3.70 6.07
N GLY A 111 18.24 3.60 7.40
CA GLY A 111 18.46 2.32 8.10
C GLY A 111 19.87 1.76 7.92
N GLY A 112 20.88 2.63 7.74
CA GLY A 112 22.27 2.25 7.50
C GLY A 112 22.62 1.89 6.05
N MET A 113 21.67 1.91 5.12
CA MET A 113 21.93 1.66 3.69
C MET A 113 21.78 2.93 2.86
N ARG A 114 22.72 3.18 1.95
CA ARG A 114 22.61 4.27 0.98
C ARG A 114 21.67 3.88 -0.15
N CYS A 115 20.62 4.69 -0.35
CA CYS A 115 19.65 4.43 -1.40
C CYS A 115 20.20 4.72 -2.79
N ALA A 116 19.63 4.05 -3.79
CA ALA A 116 19.84 4.40 -5.19
C ALA A 116 19.41 5.85 -5.46
N GLU A 117 19.96 6.44 -6.52
CA GLU A 117 19.56 7.76 -7.00
C GLU A 117 18.04 7.91 -7.16
N GLY A 118 17.51 9.09 -6.81
CA GLY A 118 16.08 9.40 -6.90
C GLY A 118 15.19 8.72 -5.85
N ARG A 119 15.76 7.94 -4.92
CA ARG A 119 15.04 7.36 -3.79
C ARG A 119 15.04 8.29 -2.57
N ILE A 120 14.05 8.13 -1.70
CA ILE A 120 13.93 8.89 -0.45
C ILE A 120 13.85 7.95 0.76
N CYS A 121 14.09 8.47 1.96
CA CYS A 121 13.82 7.71 3.19
C CYS A 121 12.33 7.76 3.53
N SER A 122 11.75 6.59 3.77
CA SER A 122 10.44 6.49 4.42
C SER A 122 10.57 6.59 5.95
N SER A 123 9.44 6.75 6.62
CA SER A 123 9.25 6.73 8.07
C SER A 123 9.59 5.36 8.66
N ARG A 124 9.70 4.33 7.82
CA ARG A 124 10.19 2.99 8.18
C ARG A 124 11.70 2.86 8.09
N ASN A 125 12.42 3.95 7.83
CA ASN A 125 13.87 3.99 7.58
C ASN A 125 14.31 3.09 6.40
N THR A 126 13.45 2.91 5.40
CA THR A 126 13.77 2.16 4.17
C THR A 126 13.80 3.07 2.95
N CYS A 127 14.57 2.67 1.94
CA CYS A 127 14.61 3.34 0.64
C CYS A 127 13.29 3.18 -0.11
N LEU A 128 12.63 4.31 -0.39
CA LEU A 128 11.36 4.37 -1.08
C LEU A 128 11.55 4.84 -2.53
N ASN A 129 10.83 4.21 -3.47
CA ASN A 129 10.70 4.74 -4.83
C ASN A 129 9.51 5.71 -4.90
N PRO A 130 9.74 7.04 -4.95
CA PRO A 130 8.67 8.02 -5.02
C PRO A 130 7.95 8.02 -6.38
N GLU A 131 8.36 7.20 -7.35
CA GLU A 131 7.66 7.00 -8.62
C GLU A 131 6.38 6.19 -8.43
N TYR A 132 6.43 5.12 -7.61
CA TYR A 132 5.34 4.15 -7.43
C TYR A 132 4.70 4.22 -6.05
N PHE A 133 5.43 4.70 -5.05
CA PHE A 133 5.01 4.66 -3.66
C PHE A 133 5.09 6.03 -3.02
N HIS A 134 4.32 6.23 -1.97
CA HIS A 134 4.42 7.37 -1.08
C HIS A 134 4.37 6.90 0.37
N ASP A 135 4.90 7.73 1.24
CA ASP A 135 4.94 7.46 2.66
C ASP A 135 3.81 8.21 3.37
N CYS A 136 3.03 7.50 4.17
CA CYS A 136 1.95 8.06 4.96
C CYS A 136 2.43 8.71 6.26
N ASN A 137 3.74 8.67 6.54
CA ASN A 137 4.37 9.22 7.76
C ASN A 137 3.82 8.63 9.08
N ASN A 138 3.08 7.53 9.01
CA ASN A 138 2.53 6.79 10.15
C ASN A 138 3.04 5.35 10.20
N GLY A 139 4.15 5.06 9.50
CA GLY A 139 4.68 3.70 9.35
C GLY A 139 4.04 2.90 8.21
N THR A 140 3.06 3.46 7.51
CA THR A 140 2.47 2.85 6.31
C THR A 140 3.10 3.43 5.05
N ILE A 141 3.44 2.56 4.11
CA ILE A 141 3.87 2.95 2.76
C ILE A 141 2.80 2.45 1.81
N CYS A 142 2.21 3.36 1.06
CA CYS A 142 1.16 3.05 0.10
C CYS A 142 1.66 3.24 -1.32
N THR A 143 1.01 2.58 -2.25
CA THR A 143 1.20 2.86 -3.66
C THR A 143 0.60 4.22 -4.00
N LYS A 144 1.06 4.88 -5.07
CA LYS A 144 0.52 6.20 -5.45
C LYS A 144 -0.97 6.21 -5.77
N GLY A 145 -1.53 5.08 -6.21
CA GLY A 145 -2.96 4.97 -6.47
C GLY A 145 -3.80 4.86 -5.19
N ALA A 146 -3.21 4.47 -4.07
CA ALA A 146 -3.90 4.37 -2.79
C ALA A 146 -3.80 5.68 -1.99
N ALA A 147 -4.75 5.87 -1.08
CA ALA A 147 -4.70 6.90 -0.04
C ALA A 147 -4.30 6.27 1.30
N CYS A 148 -3.74 7.10 2.18
CA CYS A 148 -3.40 6.73 3.54
C CYS A 148 -4.63 6.77 4.45
N GLU A 149 -4.91 5.65 5.12
CA GLU A 149 -6.01 5.57 6.08
C GLU A 149 -5.66 6.19 7.43
N GLN A 150 -6.67 6.81 8.04
CA GLN A 150 -6.65 7.21 9.44
C GLN A 150 -6.56 5.94 10.30
N GLY A 151 -5.53 5.86 11.15
CA GLY A 151 -5.22 4.65 11.93
C GLY A 151 -4.21 3.71 11.28
N GLY A 152 -3.78 3.98 10.04
CA GLY A 152 -2.81 3.18 9.30
C GLY A 152 -3.47 2.23 8.30
N GLY A 153 -2.76 1.95 7.20
CA GLY A 153 -3.31 1.19 6.07
C GLY A 153 -3.38 2.00 4.77
N CYS A 154 -3.71 1.29 3.69
CA CYS A 154 -3.79 1.81 2.34
C CYS A 154 -5.14 1.42 1.74
N VAL A 155 -5.85 2.38 1.18
CA VAL A 155 -7.17 2.18 0.59
C VAL A 155 -7.27 2.85 -0.77
N PHE A 156 -7.94 2.22 -1.73
CA PHE A 156 -8.30 2.91 -2.97
C PHE A 156 -9.55 3.74 -2.72
N VAL A 157 -9.52 5.00 -3.16
CA VAL A 157 -10.65 5.92 -2.99
C VAL A 157 -10.94 6.70 -4.25
N ALA A 158 -12.17 7.18 -4.36
CA ALA A 158 -12.54 8.18 -5.34
C ALA A 158 -11.72 9.48 -5.12
N PRO A 159 -11.46 10.25 -6.19
CA PRO A 159 -10.69 11.50 -6.08
C PRO A 159 -11.42 12.58 -5.27
N GLU A 160 -12.75 12.55 -5.23
CA GLU A 160 -13.56 13.46 -4.44
C GLU A 160 -13.35 13.24 -2.95
N ARG A 161 -13.01 14.33 -2.24
CA ARG A 161 -12.79 14.31 -0.79
C ARG A 161 -13.75 15.28 -0.11
N THR A 162 -14.34 14.85 0.99
CA THR A 162 -15.09 15.71 1.91
C THR A 162 -14.36 15.79 3.25
N ARG A 163 -14.64 16.83 4.04
CA ARG A 163 -14.13 16.90 5.42
C ARG A 163 -14.83 15.84 6.27
N GLN A 164 -14.10 15.33 7.26
CA GLN A 164 -14.71 14.53 8.33
C GLN A 164 -15.61 15.41 9.19
N ASP A 165 -16.71 14.84 9.67
CA ASP A 165 -17.67 15.52 10.51
C ASP A 165 -17.42 15.19 11.98
N ALA A 166 -17.57 16.19 12.86
CA ALA A 166 -17.39 15.97 14.29
C ALA A 166 -18.42 14.97 14.81
N ASN A 167 -18.00 14.04 15.68
CA ASN A 167 -18.95 13.19 16.37
C ASN A 167 -19.85 14.07 17.24
N SER A 168 -21.11 14.23 16.82
CA SER A 168 -22.13 14.90 17.63
C SER A 168 -22.33 14.04 18.89
N ARG A 169 -21.98 14.59 20.06
CA ARG A 169 -22.22 13.94 21.36
C ARG A 169 -23.71 13.94 21.68
#